data_AF-A0A925NLB9-F1
#
_entry.id   AF-A0A925NLB9-F1
#
_cell.length_a   1.000
_cell.length_b   1.000
_cell.length_c   1.000
_cell.angle_alpha   90.00
_cell.angle_beta   90.00
_cell.angle_gamma   90.00
#
_symmetry.space_group_name_H-M   'P 1'
#
loop_
_entity.id
_entity.type
_entity.pdbx_description
1 polymer ?
#
loop_
_entity_poly.entity_id
_entity_poly.type
_entity_poly.pdbx_seq_one_letter_code
_entity_poly.pdbx_strand_id
1 'polypeptide(L)'
;MTSSETAVQDIRQTEARSEESALSRQATSLFVQNDAEAFLQRVQNTLAGRTLEAQGVLPSLTISDARTPHATPVARPGENGAQDRTVFTTAETDAPPTPRRWTMAINLASSGGVDVDGQRRPIGADSKINEILALAERTRDTPVTLYVQATLPLPTEAGPDGSILTNQRDQQVATYRIENGQVTMLERQPTQGAQRDIERLLERASQRAGDGNLGLILQSHGFASGGIGGDSGEVNLPQLEAAITNGLRQSGRTAVDVLNFDSCSMGDLNVMEAMQGEARHIVGSAELERAFGPDVDGQNMRATLGALLENPNLTPAQYATRSIELARAGANDDAGNIRNTQAGTETLAHFDQSRYPQFASSLDTLGAVLTDIVRDPSRREAMLGVIGGLRAFGDESARSGNFTADRRDLGTFLNGLESRFADGSLGTATPEITEAIRRTREELRNFVRDYHGEPYQGYNQMSGLSVFLPTRELLNVDDQIRANSPSQMMLDSLTSDGKQTRFSSRENLAESMTYSAIAIGQFADTAQMTAAIARIRNAGDEAAFGQAITALREQVETFQAGPDFQRLVEAGRAENLTRRDRVYDEQLHHVPPQWRGFLDAFRGR
;
A
#
# COMPACT_ATOMS: atom_id res chain seq x y z
N MET A 1 13.03 -17.76 -47.39
CA MET A 1 12.48 -16.41 -47.70
C MET A 1 11.21 -16.08 -46.92
N THR A 2 10.72 -16.93 -45.99
CA THR A 2 9.48 -16.70 -45.22
C THR A 2 9.70 -16.20 -43.79
N SER A 3 10.94 -16.10 -43.28
CA SER A 3 11.20 -15.66 -41.90
C SER A 3 11.45 -14.15 -41.74
N SER A 4 11.75 -13.42 -42.82
CA SER A 4 12.00 -11.96 -42.72
C SER A 4 10.72 -11.13 -42.80
N GLU A 5 9.63 -11.66 -43.37
CA GLU A 5 8.36 -10.94 -43.44
C GLU A 5 7.65 -10.92 -42.08
N THR A 6 7.76 -11.99 -41.28
CA THR A 6 7.16 -12.05 -39.94
C THR A 6 7.83 -11.08 -38.97
N ALA A 7 9.16 -10.97 -39.00
CA ALA A 7 9.90 -10.03 -38.15
C ALA A 7 9.57 -8.55 -38.46
N VAL A 8 9.34 -8.22 -39.74
CA VAL A 8 8.95 -6.85 -40.15
C VAL A 8 7.49 -6.55 -39.74
N GLN A 9 6.62 -7.56 -39.70
CA GLN A 9 5.24 -7.41 -39.22
C GLN A 9 5.17 -7.17 -37.70
N ASP A 10 6.00 -7.88 -36.92
CA ASP A 10 6.05 -7.73 -35.45
C ASP A 10 6.62 -6.38 -35.02
N ILE A 11 7.62 -5.86 -35.74
CA ILE A 11 8.17 -4.50 -35.51
C ILE A 11 7.09 -3.45 -35.77
N ARG A 12 6.36 -3.54 -36.88
CA ARG A 12 5.28 -2.59 -37.22
C ARG A 12 4.12 -2.65 -36.23
N GLN A 13 3.78 -3.83 -35.70
CA GLN A 13 2.76 -3.94 -34.65
C GLN A 13 3.22 -3.32 -33.33
N THR A 14 4.50 -3.39 -33.03
CA THR A 14 5.08 -2.82 -31.81
C THR A 14 5.16 -1.29 -31.90
N GLU A 15 5.54 -0.75 -33.07
CA GLU A 15 5.54 0.69 -33.34
C GLU A 15 4.12 1.28 -33.30
N ALA A 16 3.13 0.61 -33.89
CA ALA A 16 1.73 1.05 -33.85
C ALA A 16 1.16 1.07 -32.42
N ARG A 17 1.49 0.06 -31.58
CA ARG A 17 1.09 0.04 -30.16
C ARG A 17 1.78 1.11 -29.33
N SER A 18 3.02 1.46 -29.69
CA SER A 18 3.79 2.56 -29.09
C SER A 18 3.14 3.93 -29.39
N GLU A 19 2.76 4.18 -30.64
CA GLU A 19 2.09 5.41 -31.06
C GLU A 19 0.68 5.55 -30.46
N GLU A 20 -0.09 4.47 -30.41
CA GLU A 20 -1.42 4.45 -29.78
C GLU A 20 -1.33 4.70 -28.26
N SER A 21 -0.29 4.15 -27.60
CA SER A 21 0.02 4.44 -26.21
C SER A 21 0.47 5.89 -25.97
N ALA A 22 1.21 6.49 -26.92
CA ALA A 22 1.63 7.89 -26.82
C ALA A 22 0.45 8.86 -27.01
N LEU A 23 -0.42 8.59 -27.98
CA LEU A 23 -1.63 9.39 -28.23
C LEU A 23 -2.66 9.26 -27.10
N SER A 24 -2.82 8.05 -26.54
CA SER A 24 -3.64 7.82 -25.35
C SER A 24 -3.10 8.57 -24.13
N ARG A 25 -1.78 8.58 -23.91
CA ARG A 25 -1.13 9.37 -22.86
C ARG A 25 -1.33 10.88 -23.03
N GLN A 26 -1.27 11.37 -24.27
CA GLN A 26 -1.47 12.80 -24.58
C GLN A 26 -2.94 13.23 -24.43
N ALA A 27 -3.90 12.36 -24.77
CA ALA A 27 -5.33 12.60 -24.57
C ALA A 27 -5.72 12.60 -23.08
N THR A 28 -5.16 11.69 -22.29
CA THR A 28 -5.37 11.64 -20.83
C THR A 28 -4.76 12.86 -20.13
N SER A 29 -3.59 13.34 -20.58
CA SER A 29 -2.94 14.54 -20.05
C SER A 29 -3.76 15.83 -20.27
N LEU A 30 -4.43 15.96 -21.42
CA LEU A 30 -5.32 17.11 -21.72
C LEU A 30 -6.65 17.05 -20.95
N PHE A 31 -7.11 15.86 -20.55
CA PHE A 31 -8.37 15.68 -19.80
C PHE A 31 -8.25 16.07 -18.31
N VAL A 32 -7.06 15.90 -17.70
CA VAL A 32 -6.84 16.15 -16.26
C VAL A 32 -6.69 17.65 -15.93
N GLN A 33 -6.39 18.50 -16.92
CA GLN A 33 -5.99 19.90 -16.70
C GLN A 33 -7.11 20.87 -16.30
N ASN A 34 -8.40 20.53 -16.45
CA ASN A 34 -9.50 21.51 -16.31
C ASN A 34 -10.57 21.16 -15.26
N ASP A 35 -10.43 20.10 -14.48
CA ASP A 35 -11.64 19.38 -14.06
C ASP A 35 -12.12 19.54 -12.61
N ALA A 36 -11.36 19.99 -11.61
CA ALA A 36 -11.92 20.04 -10.24
C ALA A 36 -13.03 21.10 -10.06
N GLU A 37 -12.80 22.34 -10.49
CA GLU A 37 -13.80 23.41 -10.41
C GLU A 37 -14.88 23.26 -11.48
N ALA A 38 -14.52 22.85 -12.70
CA ALA A 38 -15.50 22.58 -13.76
C ALA A 38 -16.38 21.36 -13.42
N PHE A 39 -15.85 20.34 -12.75
CA PHE A 39 -16.63 19.20 -12.23
C PHE A 39 -17.49 19.61 -11.06
N LEU A 40 -16.99 20.36 -10.07
CA LEU A 40 -17.83 20.91 -9.01
C LEU A 40 -18.98 21.73 -9.60
N GLN A 41 -18.70 22.55 -10.61
CA GLN A 41 -19.73 23.29 -11.36
C GLN A 41 -20.67 22.34 -12.12
N ARG A 42 -20.19 21.25 -12.75
CA ARG A 42 -21.04 20.27 -13.45
C ARG A 42 -21.88 19.44 -12.49
N VAL A 43 -21.37 19.06 -11.33
CA VAL A 43 -22.11 18.39 -10.26
C VAL A 43 -23.16 19.34 -9.72
N GLN A 44 -22.80 20.59 -9.40
CA GLN A 44 -23.74 21.63 -8.99
C GLN A 44 -24.81 21.89 -10.06
N ASN A 45 -24.44 21.95 -11.35
CA ASN A 45 -25.36 22.14 -12.47
C ASN A 45 -26.26 20.92 -12.68
N THR A 46 -25.77 19.70 -12.48
CA THR A 46 -26.55 18.45 -12.60
C THR A 46 -27.54 18.33 -11.45
N LEU A 47 -27.14 18.70 -10.24
CA LEU A 47 -28.01 18.78 -9.07
C LEU A 47 -29.07 19.88 -9.23
N ALA A 48 -28.68 21.06 -9.73
CA ALA A 48 -29.60 22.16 -10.03
C ALA A 48 -30.60 21.81 -11.15
N GLY A 49 -30.16 21.12 -12.20
CA GLY A 49 -31.00 20.68 -13.32
C GLY A 49 -32.09 19.69 -12.92
N ARG A 50 -31.80 18.77 -11.98
CA ARG A 50 -32.80 17.82 -11.44
C ARG A 50 -33.81 18.47 -10.49
N THR A 51 -33.44 19.60 -9.89
CA THR A 51 -34.35 20.36 -8.99
C THR A 51 -35.40 21.15 -9.79
N LEU A 52 -35.05 21.59 -11.01
CA LEU A 52 -35.96 22.33 -11.91
C LEU A 52 -37.02 21.44 -12.59
N GLU A 53 -36.79 20.14 -12.73
CA GLU A 53 -37.82 19.20 -13.22
C GLU A 53 -38.83 18.77 -12.13
N ALA A 54 -38.51 18.99 -10.85
CA ALA A 54 -39.34 18.56 -9.72
C ALA A 54 -40.28 19.64 -9.15
N GLN A 55 -40.19 20.89 -9.60
CA GLN A 55 -41.06 21.98 -9.12
C GLN A 55 -41.70 22.73 -10.28
N GLY A 56 -42.93 22.35 -10.60
CA GLY A 56 -43.82 23.19 -11.38
C GLY A 56 -44.29 24.39 -10.56
N VAL A 57 -44.06 25.57 -11.15
CA VAL A 57 -44.76 26.85 -10.96
C VAL A 57 -44.28 27.81 -9.85
N LEU A 58 -44.00 29.06 -10.29
CA LEU A 58 -44.09 30.40 -9.64
C LEU A 58 -42.76 31.17 -9.40
N PRO A 59 -42.76 32.52 -9.24
CA PRO A 59 -42.25 33.44 -10.26
C PRO A 59 -41.08 34.35 -9.79
N SER A 60 -40.48 35.03 -10.78
CA SER A 60 -39.64 36.25 -10.73
C SER A 60 -39.08 36.74 -9.38
N LEU A 61 -37.75 36.73 -9.26
CA LEU A 61 -36.97 37.49 -8.27
C LEU A 61 -36.32 38.72 -8.94
N THR A 62 -36.66 39.90 -8.45
CA THR A 62 -36.10 41.20 -8.85
C THR A 62 -34.73 41.43 -8.21
N ILE A 63 -33.75 41.88 -9.01
CA ILE A 63 -32.45 42.38 -8.55
C ILE A 63 -32.54 43.91 -8.49
N SER A 64 -32.26 44.49 -7.32
CA SER A 64 -32.14 45.94 -7.13
C SER A 64 -30.68 46.38 -7.27
N ASP A 65 -30.43 47.18 -8.30
CA ASP A 65 -29.22 47.99 -8.50
C ASP A 65 -29.07 49.06 -7.40
N ALA A 66 -27.82 49.31 -6.97
CA ALA A 66 -27.45 50.57 -6.34
C ALA A 66 -26.07 51.04 -6.83
N ARG A 67 -26.09 52.23 -7.42
CA ARG A 67 -24.98 52.96 -8.05
C ARG A 67 -24.05 53.62 -7.01
N THR A 68 -22.78 53.72 -7.37
CA THR A 68 -21.78 54.74 -6.97
C THR A 68 -22.22 56.16 -7.41
N PRO A 69 -21.71 57.32 -6.87
CA PRO A 69 -20.27 57.68 -6.86
C PRO A 69 -19.73 58.70 -5.80
N HIS A 70 -18.40 58.78 -5.62
CA HIS A 70 -17.56 59.97 -5.91
C HIS A 70 -16.11 59.85 -5.38
N ALA A 71 -15.16 60.30 -6.21
CA ALA A 71 -13.70 60.48 -5.98
C ALA A 71 -13.41 61.63 -4.98
N THR A 72 -12.22 61.80 -4.37
CA THR A 72 -10.91 62.18 -4.95
C THR A 72 -9.80 62.18 -3.83
N PRO A 73 -8.51 62.56 -4.04
CA PRO A 73 -7.33 61.66 -4.06
C PRO A 73 -6.23 61.98 -3.00
N VAL A 74 -5.08 61.25 -3.02
CA VAL A 74 -3.66 61.73 -2.97
C VAL A 74 -2.67 60.62 -2.51
N ALA A 75 -1.62 60.38 -3.35
CA ALA A 75 -0.20 59.96 -3.15
C ALA A 75 0.23 58.99 -2.01
N ARG A 76 1.21 58.06 -2.10
CA ARG A 76 2.38 57.76 -2.98
C ARG A 76 2.89 56.31 -2.64
N PRO A 77 3.86 55.73 -3.38
CA PRO A 77 4.17 54.29 -3.39
C PRO A 77 5.26 53.88 -2.38
N GLY A 78 5.16 52.63 -1.91
CA GLY A 78 6.20 51.94 -1.16
C GLY A 78 5.96 50.44 -1.26
N GLU A 79 6.83 49.76 -2.00
CA GLU A 79 6.86 48.33 -2.26
C GLU A 79 6.94 47.51 -0.95
N ASN A 80 6.10 46.48 -0.84
CA ASN A 80 6.41 45.21 -0.17
C ASN A 80 5.34 44.20 -0.60
N GLY A 81 5.74 43.27 -1.47
CA GLY A 81 4.90 42.16 -1.92
C GLY A 81 4.66 41.17 -0.78
N ALA A 82 3.66 41.46 0.05
CA ALA A 82 3.00 40.45 0.87
C ALA A 82 1.93 39.80 -0.01
N GLN A 83 2.11 38.52 -0.35
CA GLN A 83 1.04 37.72 -0.92
C GLN A 83 -0.11 37.68 0.10
N ASP A 84 -1.25 38.19 -0.34
CA ASP A 84 -2.49 38.30 0.41
C ASP A 84 -3.01 36.87 0.71
N ARG A 85 -2.62 36.32 1.86
CA ARG A 85 -3.21 35.08 2.39
C ARG A 85 -4.53 35.46 3.05
N THR A 86 -5.59 35.56 2.25
CA THR A 86 -6.96 35.65 2.75
C THR A 86 -7.35 34.31 3.36
N VAL A 87 -6.99 34.10 4.64
CA VAL A 87 -7.47 32.97 5.44
C VAL A 87 -8.89 33.31 5.86
N PHE A 88 -9.88 32.76 5.16
CA PHE A 88 -11.28 32.80 5.58
C PHE A 88 -11.47 31.85 6.77
N THR A 89 -11.19 32.31 7.98
CA THR A 89 -11.59 31.63 9.23
C THR A 89 -12.86 32.28 9.77
N THR A 90 -13.99 32.04 9.13
CA THR A 90 -15.24 32.05 9.89
C THR A 90 -15.25 30.78 10.70
N ALA A 91 -15.12 30.90 12.03
CA ALA A 91 -15.31 29.80 12.97
C ALA A 91 -16.78 29.36 12.91
N GLU A 92 -17.15 28.67 11.83
CA GLU A 92 -18.36 27.87 11.78
C GLU A 92 -18.15 26.79 12.82
N THR A 93 -18.90 26.82 13.92
CA THR A 93 -18.86 25.74 14.89
C THR A 93 -19.38 24.49 14.17
N ASP A 94 -18.48 23.56 13.84
CA ASP A 94 -18.80 22.32 13.11
C ASP A 94 -19.77 21.39 13.88
N ALA A 95 -20.27 21.78 15.05
CA ALA A 95 -21.31 21.05 15.77
C ALA A 95 -22.65 21.12 15.01
N PRO A 96 -23.27 19.98 14.66
CA PRO A 96 -24.54 19.98 13.93
C PRO A 96 -25.71 20.38 14.85
N PRO A 97 -26.78 20.98 14.29
CA PRO A 97 -28.01 21.25 15.05
C PRO A 97 -28.74 19.98 15.50
N THR A 98 -28.47 18.84 14.86
CA THR A 98 -29.00 17.51 15.23
C THR A 98 -27.85 16.50 15.32
N PRO A 99 -27.79 15.64 16.35
CA PRO A 99 -26.75 14.62 16.47
C PRO A 99 -26.67 13.76 15.21
N ARG A 100 -25.47 13.67 14.62
CA ARG A 100 -25.22 12.74 13.50
C ARG A 100 -25.07 11.34 14.07
N ARG A 101 -25.59 10.35 13.35
CA ARG A 101 -25.45 8.94 13.75
C ARG A 101 -24.10 8.38 13.32
N TRP A 102 -23.61 8.84 12.17
CA TRP A 102 -22.31 8.46 11.64
C TRP A 102 -21.58 9.68 11.07
N THR A 103 -20.30 9.78 11.38
CA THR A 103 -19.34 10.61 10.65
C THR A 103 -18.21 9.73 10.15
N MET A 104 -17.92 9.78 8.85
CA MET A 104 -16.81 9.05 8.23
C MET A 104 -15.72 10.03 7.82
N ALA A 105 -14.53 9.89 8.38
CA ALA A 105 -13.31 10.51 7.87
C ALA A 105 -12.70 9.59 6.80
N ILE A 106 -12.44 10.11 5.61
CA ILE A 106 -11.92 9.35 4.47
C ILE A 106 -10.68 10.07 3.96
N ASN A 107 -9.51 9.47 4.15
CA ASN A 107 -8.25 9.99 3.65
C ASN A 107 -7.88 9.29 2.33
N LEU A 108 -8.00 10.02 1.23
CA LEU A 108 -7.54 9.64 -0.10
C LEU A 108 -6.18 10.29 -0.42
N ALA A 109 -5.65 11.17 0.43
CA ALA A 109 -4.43 11.93 0.15
C ALA A 109 -3.14 11.09 0.26
N SER A 110 -3.24 9.83 0.67
CA SER A 110 -2.11 8.91 0.85
C SER A 110 -2.04 7.84 -0.24
N SER A 111 -2.75 8.02 -1.35
CA SER A 111 -3.01 6.94 -2.32
C SER A 111 -2.25 7.05 -3.65
N GLY A 112 -1.74 8.24 -4.00
CA GLY A 112 -1.01 8.40 -5.24
C GLY A 112 0.45 7.96 -5.12
N GLY A 113 0.93 7.32 -6.19
CA GLY A 113 2.34 7.10 -6.43
C GLY A 113 2.80 8.05 -7.52
N VAL A 114 3.43 9.14 -7.12
CA VAL A 114 4.35 9.83 -8.03
C VAL A 114 5.54 8.90 -8.20
N ASP A 115 5.71 8.38 -9.42
CA ASP A 115 6.85 7.53 -9.73
C ASP A 115 8.16 8.33 -9.56
N VAL A 116 9.30 7.64 -9.46
CA VAL A 116 10.62 8.26 -9.24
C VAL A 116 10.96 9.28 -10.35
N ASP A 117 10.35 9.11 -11.53
CA ASP A 117 10.48 10.00 -12.69
C ASP A 117 9.49 11.19 -12.69
N GLY A 118 8.79 11.43 -11.58
CA GLY A 118 7.82 12.54 -11.44
C GLY A 118 6.48 12.30 -12.15
N GLN A 119 6.29 11.15 -12.80
CA GLN A 119 4.99 10.81 -13.41
C GLN A 119 4.05 10.25 -12.35
N ARG A 120 2.96 10.98 -12.06
CA ARG A 120 1.87 10.46 -11.25
C ARG A 120 1.20 9.31 -12.00
N ARG A 121 1.28 8.09 -11.46
CA ARG A 121 0.46 6.99 -11.95
C ARG A 121 -0.92 7.16 -11.32
N PRO A 122 -2.01 7.19 -12.10
CA PRO A 122 -3.35 7.18 -11.52
C PRO A 122 -3.56 5.81 -10.86
N ILE A 123 -3.40 5.76 -9.54
CA ILE A 123 -3.60 4.54 -8.73
C ILE A 123 -4.92 4.71 -7.99
N GLY A 124 -6.04 4.37 -8.64
CA GLY A 124 -7.40 4.30 -8.08
C GLY A 124 -8.02 5.56 -7.45
N ALA A 125 -7.26 6.51 -6.90
CA ALA A 125 -7.80 7.57 -6.04
C ALA A 125 -8.42 8.76 -6.78
N ASP A 126 -7.92 9.04 -7.98
CA ASP A 126 -8.40 10.17 -8.78
C ASP A 126 -9.85 9.95 -9.25
N SER A 127 -10.29 8.71 -9.48
CA SER A 127 -11.70 8.38 -9.72
C SER A 127 -12.51 8.36 -8.42
N LYS A 128 -11.94 7.84 -7.33
CA LYS A 128 -12.64 7.65 -6.05
C LYS A 128 -13.17 8.92 -5.44
N ILE A 129 -12.46 10.04 -5.54
CA ILE A 129 -13.03 11.31 -5.07
C ILE A 129 -14.34 11.62 -5.79
N ASN A 130 -14.40 11.43 -7.12
CA ASN A 130 -15.63 11.67 -7.88
C ASN A 130 -16.74 10.69 -7.50
N GLU A 131 -16.40 9.42 -7.25
CA GLU A 131 -17.37 8.41 -6.81
C GLU A 131 -17.98 8.74 -5.44
N ILE A 132 -17.16 9.20 -4.49
CA ILE A 132 -17.62 9.58 -3.16
C ILE A 132 -18.42 10.89 -3.23
N LEU A 133 -17.98 11.87 -4.02
CA LEU A 133 -18.73 13.10 -4.27
C LEU A 133 -20.11 12.81 -4.89
N ALA A 134 -20.22 11.79 -5.75
CA ALA A 134 -21.50 11.35 -6.31
C ALA A 134 -22.45 10.74 -5.26
N LEU A 135 -21.97 10.39 -4.06
CA LEU A 135 -22.83 9.98 -2.95
C LEU A 135 -23.54 11.15 -2.26
N ALA A 136 -23.21 12.41 -2.58
CA ALA A 136 -23.77 13.58 -1.93
C ALA A 136 -25.29 13.55 -1.87
N GLU A 137 -25.96 13.30 -3.00
CA GLU A 137 -27.42 13.21 -3.09
C GLU A 137 -28.02 12.21 -2.10
N ARG A 138 -27.34 11.06 -1.91
CA ARG A 138 -27.78 10.00 -1.01
C ARG A 138 -27.66 10.39 0.47
N THR A 139 -26.97 11.47 0.79
CA THR A 139 -26.86 11.98 2.17
C THR A 139 -28.05 12.86 2.59
N ARG A 140 -28.92 13.30 1.66
CA ARG A 140 -29.97 14.32 1.90
C ARG A 140 -30.83 14.04 3.13
N ASP A 141 -31.27 12.79 3.26
CA ASP A 141 -32.22 12.38 4.30
C ASP A 141 -31.59 11.39 5.29
N THR A 142 -30.25 11.43 5.42
CA THR A 142 -29.51 10.51 6.29
C THR A 142 -28.81 11.28 7.42
N PRO A 143 -28.70 10.71 8.63
CA PRO A 143 -27.90 11.26 9.71
C PRO A 143 -26.40 10.94 9.55
N VAL A 144 -25.92 10.84 8.31
CA VAL A 144 -24.53 10.50 7.96
C VAL A 144 -23.82 11.74 7.41
N THR A 145 -22.58 11.95 7.83
CA THR A 145 -21.69 12.98 7.30
C THR A 145 -20.40 12.32 6.82
N LEU A 146 -19.91 12.72 5.65
CA LEU A 146 -18.61 12.27 5.12
C LEU A 146 -17.65 13.45 5.08
N TYR A 147 -16.47 13.30 5.69
CA TYR A 147 -15.32 14.17 5.48
C TYR A 147 -14.36 13.45 4.55
N VAL A 148 -14.06 14.04 3.40
CA VAL A 148 -13.17 13.45 2.39
C VAL A 148 -11.97 14.36 2.22
N GLN A 149 -10.78 13.84 2.44
CA GLN A 149 -9.53 14.53 2.15
C GLN A 149 -8.88 13.89 0.93
N ALA A 150 -8.44 14.68 -0.04
CA ALA A 150 -7.76 14.16 -1.23
C ALA A 150 -6.61 15.08 -1.64
N THR A 151 -5.61 14.50 -2.31
CA THR A 151 -4.58 15.27 -2.99
C THR A 151 -5.15 15.89 -4.26
N LEU A 152 -4.84 17.18 -4.45
CA LEU A 152 -5.11 17.84 -5.73
C LEU A 152 -4.00 17.48 -6.72
N PRO A 153 -4.29 17.44 -8.04
CA PRO A 153 -3.26 17.29 -9.05
C PRO A 153 -2.13 18.30 -8.84
N LEU A 154 -0.88 17.82 -8.91
CA LEU A 154 0.28 18.69 -8.82
C LEU A 154 0.22 19.75 -9.94
N PRO A 155 0.59 21.02 -9.66
CA PRO A 155 0.81 21.99 -10.72
C PRO A 155 1.81 21.40 -11.71
N THR A 156 1.44 21.32 -12.98
CA THR A 156 2.32 20.80 -14.02
C THR A 156 3.04 21.98 -14.66
N GLU A 157 4.32 22.14 -14.35
CA GLU A 157 5.20 23.01 -15.13
C GLU A 157 5.86 22.17 -16.22
N ALA A 158 5.62 22.52 -17.48
CA ALA A 158 6.34 21.92 -18.59
C ALA A 158 7.76 22.46 -18.60
N GLY A 159 8.73 21.57 -18.38
CA GLY A 159 10.15 21.84 -18.57
C GLY A 159 10.46 22.22 -20.02
N PRO A 160 11.65 22.81 -20.28
CA PRO A 160 12.04 23.25 -21.62
C PRO A 160 12.07 22.15 -22.69
N ASP A 161 12.17 20.89 -22.27
CA ASP A 161 12.16 19.67 -23.09
C ASP A 161 10.78 19.00 -23.20
N GLY A 162 9.74 19.60 -22.60
CA GLY A 162 8.40 19.05 -22.52
C GLY A 162 8.20 18.01 -21.40
N SER A 163 9.21 17.75 -20.58
CA SER A 163 9.02 16.95 -19.35
C SER A 163 8.10 17.70 -18.38
N ILE A 164 7.23 16.97 -17.68
CA ILE A 164 6.41 17.58 -16.63
C ILE A 164 7.23 17.50 -15.34
N LEU A 165 7.70 18.64 -14.84
CA LEU A 165 8.35 18.72 -13.54
C LEU A 165 7.25 18.91 -12.50
N THR A 166 7.00 17.87 -11.71
CA THR A 166 6.15 17.99 -10.51
C THR A 166 7.03 18.08 -9.29
N ASN A 167 6.85 19.12 -8.47
CA ASN A 167 7.49 19.21 -7.17
C ASN A 167 6.51 18.71 -6.10
N GLN A 168 6.80 17.56 -5.48
CA GLN A 168 5.97 17.01 -4.40
C GLN A 168 5.79 17.98 -3.23
N ARG A 169 6.68 18.95 -3.03
CA ARG A 169 6.51 19.99 -1.99
C ARG A 169 5.35 20.94 -2.27
N ASP A 170 4.90 21.00 -3.51
CA ASP A 170 3.76 21.79 -3.94
C ASP A 170 2.46 20.97 -3.89
N GLN A 171 2.51 19.74 -3.36
CA GLN A 171 1.34 18.89 -3.17
C GLN A 171 0.31 19.59 -2.28
N GLN A 172 -0.92 19.68 -2.79
CA GLN A 172 -2.03 20.29 -2.06
C GLN A 172 -3.03 19.25 -1.57
N VAL A 173 -3.43 19.49 -0.33
CA VAL A 173 -4.58 19.09 0.46
C VAL A 173 -5.93 19.69 0.11
N ALA A 174 -6.98 18.96 -0.29
CA ALA A 174 -8.35 19.49 -0.23
C ALA A 174 -9.23 18.65 0.70
N THR A 175 -10.04 19.30 1.54
CA THR A 175 -10.99 18.63 2.43
C THR A 175 -12.42 19.06 2.10
N TYR A 176 -13.28 18.08 1.87
CA TYR A 176 -14.68 18.24 1.54
C TYR A 176 -15.56 17.68 2.66
N ARG A 177 -16.68 18.34 2.93
CA ARG A 177 -17.77 17.85 3.78
C ARG A 177 -18.96 17.53 2.90
N ILE A 178 -19.47 16.31 3.01
CA ILE A 178 -20.62 15.82 2.26
C ILE A 178 -21.72 15.46 3.26
N GLU A 179 -22.83 16.19 3.20
CA GLU A 179 -24.01 15.96 4.04
C GLU A 179 -25.23 16.68 3.47
N ASN A 180 -26.43 16.21 3.83
CA ASN A 180 -27.70 16.86 3.46
C ASN A 180 -27.85 17.13 1.95
N GLY A 181 -27.29 16.26 1.09
CA GLY A 181 -27.36 16.43 -0.36
C GLY A 181 -26.32 17.39 -0.94
N GLN A 182 -25.42 17.94 -0.11
CA GLN A 182 -24.49 19.00 -0.50
C GLN A 182 -23.03 18.56 -0.36
N VAL A 183 -22.19 19.11 -1.22
CA VAL A 183 -20.72 19.04 -1.14
C VAL A 183 -20.21 20.43 -0.80
N THR A 184 -19.48 20.56 0.30
CA THR A 184 -18.83 21.80 0.70
C THR A 184 -17.32 21.58 0.77
N MET A 185 -16.54 22.30 -0.03
CA MET A 185 -15.08 22.35 0.17
C MET A 185 -14.80 23.22 1.40
N LEU A 186 -14.24 22.61 2.44
CA LEU A 186 -13.95 23.31 3.68
C LEU A 186 -12.60 24.01 3.64
N GLU A 187 -11.64 23.38 2.98
CA GLU A 187 -10.27 23.86 2.98
C GLU A 187 -9.48 23.34 1.79
N ARG A 188 -8.56 24.19 1.33
CA ARG A 188 -7.50 23.85 0.39
C ARG A 188 -6.18 24.43 0.91
N GLN A 189 -5.15 23.60 1.05
CA GLN A 189 -3.83 24.02 1.54
C GLN A 189 -2.71 23.11 1.04
N PRO A 190 -1.43 23.50 1.15
CA PRO A 190 -0.32 22.56 1.01
C PRO A 190 -0.41 21.40 2.02
N THR A 191 0.02 20.19 1.62
CA THR A 191 0.19 19.08 2.56
C THR A 191 1.20 19.46 3.65
N GLN A 192 0.92 19.05 4.89
CA GLN A 192 1.86 19.19 6.01
C GLN A 192 2.51 17.85 6.36
N GLY A 193 2.43 16.87 5.46
CA GLY A 193 2.78 15.48 5.71
C GLY A 193 1.55 14.66 6.12
N ALA A 194 1.53 13.39 5.71
CA ALA A 194 0.42 12.47 5.91
C ALA A 194 -0.02 12.37 7.38
N GLN A 195 0.91 12.35 8.35
CA GLN A 195 0.59 12.34 9.78
C GLN A 195 -0.29 13.53 10.19
N ARG A 196 0.11 14.74 9.80
CA ARG A 196 -0.59 15.98 10.18
C ARG A 196 -1.91 16.13 9.43
N ASP A 197 -1.95 15.68 8.18
CA ASP A 197 -3.14 15.70 7.36
C ASP A 197 -4.23 14.76 7.93
N ILE A 198 -3.86 13.55 8.37
CA ILE A 198 -4.76 12.60 9.06
C ILE A 198 -5.25 13.17 10.39
N GLU A 199 -4.36 13.72 11.22
CA GLU A 199 -4.71 14.33 12.51
C GLU A 199 -5.81 15.38 12.34
N ARG A 200 -5.64 16.28 11.37
CA ARG A 200 -6.58 17.37 11.13
C ARG A 200 -7.91 16.90 10.54
N LEU A 201 -7.88 15.90 9.67
CA LEU A 201 -9.10 15.28 9.15
C LEU A 201 -9.94 14.72 10.30
N LEU A 202 -9.30 13.99 11.22
CA LEU A 202 -9.95 13.43 12.40
C LEU A 202 -10.42 14.50 13.40
N GLU A 203 -9.66 15.58 13.58
CA GLU A 203 -10.07 16.71 14.42
C GLU A 203 -11.44 17.25 13.99
N ARG A 204 -11.62 17.52 12.70
CA ARG A 204 -12.90 18.00 12.14
C ARG A 204 -14.00 16.96 12.24
N ALA A 205 -13.70 15.72 11.81
CA ALA A 205 -14.68 14.64 11.78
C ALA A 205 -15.17 14.27 13.20
N SER A 206 -14.28 14.22 14.18
CA SER A 206 -14.60 13.85 15.55
C SER A 206 -15.46 14.89 16.27
N GLN A 207 -15.21 16.18 16.04
CA GLN A 207 -16.07 17.26 16.52
C GLN A 207 -17.48 17.17 15.93
N ARG A 208 -17.59 16.90 14.62
CA ARG A 208 -18.89 16.73 13.94
C ARG A 208 -19.65 15.50 14.43
N ALA A 209 -18.94 14.41 14.74
CA ALA A 209 -19.53 13.17 15.20
C ALA A 209 -20.31 13.33 16.52
N GLY A 210 -19.86 14.21 17.42
CA GLY A 210 -20.48 14.40 18.74
C GLY A 210 -20.52 13.07 19.51
N ASP A 211 -21.70 12.60 19.89
CA ASP A 211 -21.93 11.28 20.53
C ASP A 211 -22.22 10.14 19.54
N GLY A 212 -22.20 10.41 18.22
CA GLY A 212 -22.44 9.42 17.17
C GLY A 212 -21.28 8.45 16.95
N ASN A 213 -21.35 7.64 15.89
CA ASN A 213 -20.22 6.80 15.49
C ASN A 213 -19.23 7.59 14.63
N LEU A 214 -17.93 7.34 14.84
CA LEU A 214 -16.84 7.90 14.04
C LEU A 214 -16.07 6.78 13.34
N GLY A 215 -16.08 6.77 12.02
CA GLY A 215 -15.24 5.90 11.21
C GLY A 215 -14.06 6.64 10.58
N LEU A 216 -12.96 5.95 10.36
CA LEU A 216 -11.81 6.41 9.56
C LEU A 216 -11.54 5.39 8.45
N ILE A 217 -11.43 5.85 7.21
CA ILE A 217 -10.96 5.05 6.07
C ILE A 217 -9.64 5.66 5.59
N LEU A 218 -8.60 4.85 5.52
CA LEU A 218 -7.28 5.24 5.00
C LEU A 218 -7.06 4.50 3.70
N GLN A 219 -7.14 5.22 2.58
CA GLN A 219 -6.74 4.70 1.29
C GLN A 219 -5.27 5.06 1.01
N SER A 220 -4.41 4.06 0.94
CA SER A 220 -2.97 4.26 0.89
C SER A 220 -2.22 3.04 0.34
N HIS A 221 -0.93 3.18 0.04
CA HIS A 221 -0.03 2.03 0.11
C HIS A 221 0.09 1.59 1.58
N GLY A 222 0.11 0.28 1.79
CA GLY A 222 0.24 -0.31 3.11
C GLY A 222 1.45 -1.25 3.17
N PHE A 223 2.19 -1.13 4.28
CA PHE A 223 3.49 -1.78 4.46
C PHE A 223 3.53 -2.62 5.75
N ALA A 224 2.36 -3.08 6.24
CA ALA A 224 2.19 -3.72 7.55
C ALA A 224 2.88 -2.94 8.69
N SER A 225 3.93 -3.51 9.28
CA SER A 225 4.71 -2.88 10.36
C SER A 225 5.40 -1.58 9.93
N GLY A 226 5.62 -1.39 8.63
CA GLY A 226 6.12 -0.13 8.06
C GLY A 226 5.09 1.01 8.07
N GLY A 227 3.81 0.73 8.32
CA GLY A 227 2.74 1.70 8.31
C GLY A 227 2.13 1.91 6.92
N ILE A 228 1.85 3.16 6.57
CA ILE A 228 1.17 3.55 5.33
C ILE A 228 1.90 4.70 4.63
N GLY A 229 1.72 4.86 3.32
CA GLY A 229 2.22 6.03 2.61
C GLY A 229 1.65 6.28 1.22
N GLY A 230 1.86 7.51 0.72
CA GLY A 230 1.61 7.91 -0.67
C GLY A 230 1.92 9.39 -0.91
N ASP A 231 1.14 10.07 -1.76
CA ASP A 231 1.40 11.45 -2.22
C ASP A 231 1.68 12.48 -1.09
N SER A 232 1.00 12.36 0.05
CA SER A 232 1.21 13.25 1.22
C SER A 232 2.39 12.84 2.12
N GLY A 233 3.13 11.79 1.78
CA GLY A 233 4.23 11.22 2.54
C GLY A 233 3.90 9.89 3.19
N GLU A 234 4.85 9.39 3.97
CA GLU A 234 4.77 8.12 4.72
C GLU A 234 4.50 8.38 6.20
N VAL A 235 3.82 7.43 6.84
CA VAL A 235 3.47 7.42 8.26
C VAL A 235 3.72 6.02 8.80
N ASN A 236 4.72 5.86 9.66
CA ASN A 236 4.93 4.61 10.38
C ASN A 236 3.87 4.40 11.48
N LEU A 237 3.81 3.21 12.07
CA LEU A 237 2.76 2.89 13.07
C LEU A 237 2.73 3.85 14.27
N PRO A 238 3.85 4.19 14.95
CA PRO A 238 3.83 5.17 16.03
C PRO A 238 3.34 6.57 15.61
N GLN A 239 3.67 7.01 14.39
CA GLN A 239 3.17 8.28 13.86
C GLN A 239 1.66 8.22 13.58
N LEU A 240 1.16 7.08 13.10
CA LEU A 240 -0.26 6.86 12.82
C LEU A 240 -1.06 6.84 14.13
N GLU A 241 -0.58 6.14 15.15
CA GLU A 241 -1.13 6.18 16.52
C GLU A 241 -1.25 7.63 17.00
N ALA A 242 -0.13 8.38 16.92
CA ALA A 242 -0.11 9.77 17.34
C ALA A 242 -1.08 10.65 16.53
N ALA A 243 -1.21 10.43 15.22
CA ALA A 243 -2.15 11.17 14.39
C ALA A 243 -3.60 10.93 14.83
N ILE A 244 -3.97 9.67 15.11
CA ILE A 244 -5.30 9.30 15.58
C ILE A 244 -5.57 9.90 16.97
N THR A 245 -4.71 9.62 17.95
CA THR A 245 -4.83 10.16 19.31
C THR A 245 -4.93 11.69 19.31
N ASN A 246 -4.08 12.38 18.54
CA ASN A 246 -4.09 13.83 18.48
C ASN A 246 -5.39 14.37 17.84
N GLY A 247 -5.84 13.76 16.76
CA GLY A 247 -7.06 14.16 16.04
C GLY A 247 -8.33 13.96 16.88
N LEU A 248 -8.35 12.96 17.76
CA LEU A 248 -9.49 12.69 18.64
C LEU A 248 -9.52 13.54 19.93
N ARG A 249 -8.39 14.18 20.27
CA ARG A 249 -8.21 14.88 21.55
C ARG A 249 -9.30 15.90 21.85
N GLN A 250 -9.70 16.70 20.86
CA GLN A 250 -10.63 17.81 21.09
C GLN A 250 -12.08 17.35 21.31
N SER A 251 -12.47 16.20 20.75
CA SER A 251 -13.79 15.62 20.99
C SER A 251 -13.83 14.78 22.28
N GLY A 252 -12.71 14.63 23.00
CA GLY A 252 -12.59 13.76 24.17
C GLY A 252 -12.71 12.26 23.84
N ARG A 253 -12.57 11.88 22.57
CA ARG A 253 -12.59 10.47 22.15
C ARG A 253 -11.21 9.88 22.35
N THR A 254 -11.17 8.59 22.68
CA THR A 254 -9.91 7.83 22.78
C THR A 254 -9.68 6.95 21.57
N ALA A 255 -10.73 6.61 20.82
CA ALA A 255 -10.67 5.70 19.69
C ALA A 255 -11.67 6.10 18.60
N VAL A 256 -11.39 5.74 17.36
CA VAL A 256 -12.41 5.63 16.32
C VAL A 256 -13.24 4.37 16.54
N ASP A 257 -14.51 4.39 16.12
CA ASP A 257 -15.39 3.24 16.22
C ASP A 257 -15.07 2.18 15.16
N VAL A 258 -14.66 2.61 13.96
CA VAL A 258 -14.16 1.74 12.89
C VAL A 258 -12.95 2.38 12.23
N LEU A 259 -11.88 1.62 12.05
CA LEU A 259 -10.74 1.95 11.20
C LEU A 259 -10.72 0.98 10.02
N ASN A 260 -10.91 1.47 8.80
CA ASN A 260 -10.73 0.68 7.60
C ASN A 260 -9.43 1.07 6.90
N PHE A 261 -8.51 0.12 6.79
CA PHE A 261 -7.35 0.22 5.94
C PHE A 261 -7.69 -0.29 4.54
N ASP A 262 -8.07 0.61 3.63
CA ASP A 262 -8.10 0.37 2.17
C ASP A 262 -6.65 0.48 1.66
N SER A 263 -5.81 -0.42 2.17
CA SER A 263 -4.35 -0.40 2.04
C SER A 263 -3.80 -1.81 2.17
N CYS A 264 -2.80 -2.12 1.33
CA CYS A 264 -2.16 -3.43 1.28
C CYS A 264 -1.65 -3.90 2.64
N SER A 265 -1.92 -5.17 2.96
CA SER A 265 -1.25 -5.87 4.05
C SER A 265 -1.39 -5.25 5.46
N MET A 266 -2.47 -4.52 5.71
CA MET A 266 -2.74 -3.94 7.03
C MET A 266 -3.48 -4.89 7.99
N GLY A 267 -3.90 -6.07 7.50
CA GLY A 267 -4.37 -7.21 8.30
C GLY A 267 -3.22 -7.95 8.98
N ASP A 268 -2.33 -7.22 9.65
CA ASP A 268 -1.08 -7.71 10.23
C ASP A 268 -1.03 -7.56 11.75
N LEU A 269 -0.38 -8.50 12.45
CA LEU A 269 -0.26 -8.48 13.90
C LEU A 269 0.35 -7.19 14.45
N ASN A 270 1.39 -6.63 13.80
CA ASN A 270 2.01 -5.39 14.26
C ASN A 270 1.03 -4.21 14.20
N VAL A 271 0.22 -4.17 13.15
CA VAL A 271 -0.83 -3.16 12.98
C VAL A 271 -1.90 -3.32 14.06
N MET A 272 -2.32 -4.57 14.34
CA MET A 272 -3.35 -4.83 15.35
C MET A 272 -2.90 -4.43 16.76
N GLU A 273 -1.65 -4.70 17.14
CA GLU A 273 -1.07 -4.25 18.41
C GLU A 273 -0.96 -2.73 18.46
N ALA A 274 -0.40 -2.10 17.42
CA ALA A 274 -0.21 -0.65 17.37
C ALA A 274 -1.55 0.10 17.49
N MET A 275 -2.60 -0.41 16.85
CA MET A 275 -3.93 0.22 16.88
C MET A 275 -4.75 -0.15 18.12
N GLN A 276 -4.17 -0.87 19.09
CA GLN A 276 -4.85 -1.20 20.35
C GLN A 276 -5.15 0.09 21.13
N GLY A 277 -6.44 0.41 21.25
CA GLY A 277 -6.90 1.61 21.94
C GLY A 277 -7.22 2.78 21.00
N GLU A 278 -6.70 2.76 19.77
CA GLU A 278 -6.97 3.79 18.75
C GLU A 278 -8.21 3.46 17.91
N ALA A 279 -8.58 2.19 17.79
CA ALA A 279 -9.78 1.73 17.09
C ALA A 279 -10.52 0.63 17.86
N ARG A 280 -11.86 0.57 17.72
CA ARG A 280 -12.67 -0.52 18.29
C ARG A 280 -12.83 -1.70 17.34
N HIS A 281 -13.04 -1.39 16.06
CA HIS A 281 -13.13 -2.37 14.98
C HIS A 281 -12.15 -1.98 13.89
N ILE A 282 -11.45 -2.96 13.33
CA ILE A 282 -10.55 -2.75 12.20
C ILE A 282 -11.00 -3.61 11.02
N VAL A 283 -10.95 -3.03 9.82
CA VAL A 283 -11.06 -3.74 8.54
C VAL A 283 -9.73 -3.60 7.82
N GLY A 284 -9.18 -4.71 7.33
CA GLY A 284 -7.91 -4.68 6.58
C GLY A 284 -7.58 -6.02 5.92
N SER A 285 -6.77 -5.96 4.86
CA SER A 285 -6.30 -7.13 4.11
C SER A 285 -4.95 -7.62 4.61
N ALA A 286 -4.76 -8.93 4.75
CA ALA A 286 -3.44 -9.52 5.03
C ALA A 286 -2.55 -9.59 3.77
N GLU A 287 -3.15 -9.41 2.59
CA GLU A 287 -2.54 -9.53 1.27
C GLU A 287 -2.44 -8.15 0.60
N LEU A 288 -1.81 -8.10 -0.57
CA LEU A 288 -1.84 -6.95 -1.46
C LEU A 288 -3.26 -6.72 -1.99
N GLU A 289 -3.65 -5.45 -2.05
CA GLU A 289 -4.88 -4.99 -2.68
C GLU A 289 -4.56 -4.48 -4.09
N ARG A 290 -5.39 -4.84 -5.06
CA ARG A 290 -5.14 -4.52 -6.46
C ARG A 290 -6.04 -3.38 -6.90
N ALA A 291 -5.42 -2.32 -7.42
CA ALA A 291 -6.10 -1.18 -8.02
C ALA A 291 -5.33 -0.69 -9.26
N PHE A 292 -5.13 -1.58 -10.23
CA PHE A 292 -4.43 -1.29 -11.48
C PHE A 292 -5.37 -0.67 -12.52
N GLY A 293 -5.58 0.64 -12.41
CA GLY A 293 -6.36 1.41 -13.37
C GLY A 293 -7.00 2.65 -12.75
N PRO A 294 -7.52 3.54 -13.59
CA PRO A 294 -8.15 4.76 -13.10
C PRO A 294 -9.47 4.46 -12.36
N ASP A 295 -10.23 3.45 -12.76
CA ASP A 295 -11.61 3.19 -12.28
C ASP A 295 -11.74 1.93 -11.42
N VAL A 296 -10.63 1.42 -10.86
CA VAL A 296 -10.61 0.18 -10.07
C VAL A 296 -10.19 0.44 -8.62
N ASP A 297 -10.74 -0.38 -7.72
CA ASP A 297 -10.59 -0.25 -6.28
C ASP A 297 -10.13 -1.59 -5.66
N GLY A 298 -9.35 -1.53 -4.58
CA GLY A 298 -9.07 -2.66 -3.70
C GLY A 298 -10.28 -3.05 -2.84
N GLN A 299 -10.96 -2.09 -2.19
CA GLN A 299 -12.06 -2.34 -1.25
C GLN A 299 -13.44 -1.73 -1.60
N ASN A 300 -13.66 -1.31 -2.86
CA ASN A 300 -14.86 -0.60 -3.35
C ASN A 300 -15.54 0.30 -2.29
N MET A 301 -14.91 1.43 -1.99
CA MET A 301 -15.40 2.38 -1.00
C MET A 301 -16.83 2.88 -1.29
N ARG A 302 -17.19 3.01 -2.57
CA ARG A 302 -18.54 3.42 -2.98
C ARG A 302 -19.59 2.42 -2.49
N ALA A 303 -19.32 1.12 -2.56
CA ALA A 303 -20.22 0.08 -2.08
C ALA A 303 -20.36 0.09 -0.55
N THR A 304 -19.25 0.17 0.18
CA THR A 304 -19.25 0.16 1.66
C THR A 304 -19.90 1.43 2.24
N LEU A 305 -19.56 2.61 1.75
CA LEU A 305 -20.22 3.86 2.13
C LEU A 305 -21.70 3.89 1.70
N GLY A 306 -22.02 3.31 0.53
CA GLY A 306 -23.39 3.16 0.07
C GLY A 306 -24.26 2.35 1.03
N ALA A 307 -23.74 1.22 1.52
CA ALA A 307 -24.44 0.39 2.50
C ALA A 307 -24.70 1.12 3.83
N LEU A 308 -23.77 2.00 4.26
CA LEU A 308 -23.97 2.84 5.43
C LEU A 308 -25.07 3.90 5.22
N LEU A 309 -25.13 4.51 4.04
CA LEU A 309 -26.16 5.48 3.70
C LEU A 309 -27.55 4.84 3.57
N GLU A 310 -27.62 3.60 3.06
CA GLU A 310 -28.85 2.80 2.99
C GLU A 310 -29.35 2.36 4.38
N ASN A 311 -28.42 2.08 5.29
CA ASN A 311 -28.74 1.69 6.66
C ASN A 311 -27.87 2.45 7.67
N PRO A 312 -28.22 3.71 7.99
CA PRO A 312 -27.46 4.50 8.98
C PRO A 312 -27.57 3.93 10.39
N ASN A 313 -28.41 2.90 10.61
CA ASN A 313 -28.60 2.27 11.90
C ASN A 313 -27.56 1.19 12.23
N LEU A 314 -26.69 0.82 11.29
CA LEU A 314 -25.60 -0.12 11.53
C LEU A 314 -24.78 0.31 12.75
N THR A 315 -24.51 -0.63 13.64
CA THR A 315 -23.48 -0.46 14.67
C THR A 315 -22.09 -0.52 14.02
N PRO A 316 -21.04 -0.02 14.70
CA PRO A 316 -19.66 -0.14 14.21
C PRO A 316 -19.26 -1.57 13.80
N ALA A 317 -19.54 -2.56 14.64
CA ALA A 317 -19.30 -3.96 14.34
C ALA A 317 -20.07 -4.46 13.10
N GLN A 318 -21.33 -4.04 12.95
CA GLN A 318 -22.14 -4.43 11.79
C GLN A 318 -21.64 -3.78 10.50
N TYR A 319 -21.17 -2.52 10.55
CA TYR A 319 -20.56 -1.86 9.39
C TYR A 319 -19.28 -2.57 8.95
N ALA A 320 -18.40 -2.93 9.90
CA ALA A 320 -17.18 -3.67 9.60
C ALA A 320 -17.49 -5.06 8.99
N THR A 321 -18.38 -5.84 9.59
CA THR A 321 -18.84 -7.12 9.01
C THR A 321 -19.50 -6.94 7.64
N ARG A 322 -20.30 -5.89 7.45
CA ARG A 322 -20.94 -5.60 6.16
C ARG A 322 -19.91 -5.37 5.06
N SER A 323 -18.76 -4.79 5.39
CA SER A 323 -17.66 -4.58 4.44
C SER A 323 -17.09 -5.92 3.95
N ILE A 324 -16.95 -6.90 4.85
CA ILE A 324 -16.52 -8.27 4.51
C ILE A 324 -17.56 -8.99 3.65
N GLU A 325 -18.85 -8.85 3.99
CA GLU A 325 -19.94 -9.43 3.20
C GLU A 325 -19.98 -8.87 1.76
N LEU A 326 -19.74 -7.57 1.60
CA LEU A 326 -19.67 -6.92 0.29
C LEU A 326 -18.48 -7.45 -0.52
N ALA A 327 -17.30 -7.57 0.10
CA ALA A 327 -16.13 -8.18 -0.55
C ALA A 327 -16.44 -9.61 -1.03
N ARG A 328 -17.03 -10.44 -0.16
CA ARG A 328 -17.44 -11.81 -0.47
C ARG A 328 -18.50 -11.89 -1.59
N ALA A 329 -19.33 -10.87 -1.71
CA ALA A 329 -20.31 -10.75 -2.78
C ALA A 329 -19.71 -10.25 -4.11
N GLY A 330 -18.40 -10.02 -4.17
CA GLY A 330 -17.69 -9.50 -5.35
C GLY A 330 -17.84 -7.99 -5.54
N ALA A 331 -18.24 -7.25 -4.50
CA ALA A 331 -18.34 -5.79 -4.60
C ALA A 331 -16.98 -5.14 -4.88
N ASN A 332 -15.89 -5.78 -4.48
CA ASN A 332 -14.54 -5.28 -4.70
C ASN A 332 -14.02 -5.62 -6.11
N ASP A 333 -14.78 -6.35 -6.93
CA ASP A 333 -14.42 -6.69 -8.29
C ASP A 333 -15.09 -5.74 -9.30
N ASP A 334 -14.34 -5.25 -10.28
CA ASP A 334 -14.79 -4.30 -11.32
C ASP A 334 -15.97 -4.82 -12.21
N ALA A 335 -16.29 -6.12 -12.17
CA ALA A 335 -17.34 -6.69 -13.03
C ALA A 335 -18.04 -7.95 -12.51
N GLY A 336 -17.86 -8.35 -11.25
CA GLY A 336 -18.29 -9.68 -10.77
C GLY A 336 -17.66 -10.84 -11.58
N ASN A 337 -16.57 -10.56 -12.29
CA ASN A 337 -15.87 -11.46 -13.18
C ASN A 337 -14.43 -11.56 -12.65
N ILE A 338 -14.14 -12.68 -11.98
CA ILE A 338 -12.91 -12.99 -11.23
C ILE A 338 -11.72 -13.11 -12.20
N ARG A 339 -11.36 -12.02 -12.87
CA ARG A 339 -10.05 -11.86 -13.49
C ARG A 339 -9.27 -10.87 -12.64
N ASN A 340 -8.83 -11.40 -11.50
CA ASN A 340 -8.08 -10.84 -10.39
C ASN A 340 -6.79 -10.05 -10.73
N THR A 341 -6.50 -9.77 -11.99
CA THR A 341 -5.22 -9.15 -12.35
C THR A 341 -5.24 -7.64 -12.20
N GLN A 342 -6.42 -7.01 -12.11
CA GLN A 342 -6.55 -5.55 -12.18
C GLN A 342 -7.15 -4.89 -10.93
N ALA A 343 -8.15 -5.51 -10.30
CA ALA A 343 -8.92 -4.90 -9.21
C ALA A 343 -9.21 -5.90 -8.08
N GLY A 344 -9.56 -5.38 -6.90
CA GLY A 344 -10.12 -6.14 -5.79
C GLY A 344 -9.13 -6.51 -4.69
N THR A 345 -9.66 -7.24 -3.71
CA THR A 345 -8.91 -7.69 -2.53
C THR A 345 -9.00 -9.21 -2.41
N GLU A 346 -7.85 -9.88 -2.33
CA GLU A 346 -7.80 -11.34 -2.24
C GLU A 346 -8.14 -11.84 -0.83
N THR A 347 -7.93 -10.99 0.18
CA THR A 347 -8.27 -11.24 1.58
C THR A 347 -8.85 -9.99 2.23
N LEU A 348 -9.81 -10.11 3.13
CA LEU A 348 -10.29 -8.99 3.93
C LEU A 348 -10.83 -9.50 5.26
N ALA A 349 -10.40 -8.90 6.38
CA ALA A 349 -10.77 -9.36 7.71
C ALA A 349 -11.35 -8.22 8.54
N HIS A 350 -12.32 -8.57 9.40
CA HIS A 350 -12.83 -7.70 10.46
C HIS A 350 -12.25 -8.15 11.80
N PHE A 351 -11.47 -7.27 12.42
CA PHE A 351 -10.86 -7.46 13.74
C PHE A 351 -11.60 -6.68 14.82
N ASP A 352 -11.85 -7.32 15.97
CA ASP A 352 -12.44 -6.68 17.15
C ASP A 352 -11.39 -6.44 18.22
N GLN A 353 -10.99 -5.17 18.35
CA GLN A 353 -9.90 -4.78 19.24
C GLN A 353 -10.22 -4.98 20.73
N SER A 354 -11.49 -5.15 21.10
CA SER A 354 -11.84 -5.54 22.48
C SER A 354 -11.40 -6.97 22.84
N ARG A 355 -11.11 -7.81 21.84
CA ARG A 355 -10.65 -9.19 21.98
C ARG A 355 -9.13 -9.33 21.86
N TYR A 356 -8.46 -8.28 21.41
CA TYR A 356 -7.03 -8.31 21.17
C TYR A 356 -6.22 -8.69 22.43
N PRO A 357 -6.49 -8.17 23.65
CA PRO A 357 -5.71 -8.55 24.84
C PRO A 357 -5.74 -10.05 25.16
N GLN A 358 -6.88 -10.72 24.99
CA GLN A 358 -7.00 -12.17 25.21
C GLN A 358 -6.26 -12.95 24.13
N PHE A 359 -6.40 -12.53 22.86
CA PHE A 359 -5.65 -13.10 21.75
C PHE A 359 -4.14 -12.94 21.94
N ALA A 360 -3.65 -11.73 22.20
CA ALA A 360 -2.25 -11.43 22.46
C ALA A 360 -1.69 -12.30 23.61
N SER A 361 -2.42 -12.43 24.73
CA SER A 361 -2.01 -13.31 25.84
C SER A 361 -1.92 -14.79 25.45
N SER A 362 -2.84 -15.29 24.60
CA SER A 362 -2.77 -16.65 24.09
C SER A 362 -1.58 -16.86 23.15
N LEU A 363 -1.32 -15.90 22.27
CA LEU A 363 -0.19 -15.90 21.36
C LEU A 363 1.14 -15.82 22.12
N ASP A 364 1.19 -15.06 23.22
CA ASP A 364 2.34 -14.96 24.11
C ASP A 364 2.64 -16.32 24.78
N THR A 365 1.60 -17.01 25.25
CA THR A 365 1.73 -18.37 25.80
C THR A 365 2.28 -19.33 24.75
N LEU A 366 1.79 -19.25 23.51
CA LEU A 366 2.32 -20.04 22.40
C LEU A 366 3.78 -19.69 22.11
N GLY A 367 4.13 -18.40 22.05
CA GLY A 367 5.49 -17.92 21.82
C GLY A 367 6.49 -18.46 22.86
N ALA A 368 6.12 -18.45 24.15
CA ALA A 368 6.97 -18.99 25.21
C ALA A 368 7.29 -20.47 24.97
N VAL A 369 6.28 -21.26 24.63
CA VAL A 369 6.43 -22.69 24.37
C VAL A 369 7.23 -22.95 23.09
N LEU A 370 6.98 -22.20 22.01
CA LEU A 370 7.70 -22.36 20.75
C LEU A 370 9.17 -21.92 20.86
N THR A 371 9.50 -20.96 21.74
CA THR A 371 10.87 -20.52 22.00
C THR A 371 11.76 -21.68 22.42
N ASP A 372 11.29 -22.53 23.33
CA ASP A 372 12.05 -23.69 23.79
C ASP A 372 12.24 -24.75 22.69
N ILE A 373 11.27 -24.86 21.78
CA ILE A 373 11.35 -25.77 20.62
C ILE A 373 12.43 -25.30 19.65
N VAL A 374 12.44 -24.02 19.28
CA VAL A 374 13.40 -23.50 18.30
C VAL A 374 14.80 -23.34 18.87
N ARG A 375 15.01 -23.42 20.19
CA ARG A 375 16.35 -23.49 20.77
C ARG A 375 17.09 -24.77 20.40
N ASP A 376 16.39 -25.89 20.25
CA ASP A 376 16.96 -27.13 19.72
C ASP A 376 17.22 -27.00 18.20
N PRO A 377 18.46 -27.18 17.71
CA PRO A 377 18.78 -27.00 16.29
C PRO A 377 17.99 -27.91 15.34
N SER A 378 17.73 -29.16 15.73
CA SER A 378 17.00 -30.12 14.88
C SER A 378 15.53 -29.73 14.76
N ARG A 379 14.91 -29.29 15.86
CA ARG A 379 13.53 -28.83 15.88
C ARG A 379 13.37 -27.45 15.25
N ARG A 380 14.38 -26.58 15.35
CA ARG A 380 14.45 -25.31 14.61
C ARG A 380 14.40 -25.54 13.11
N GLU A 381 15.17 -26.49 12.59
CA GLU A 381 15.12 -26.83 11.16
C GLU A 381 13.77 -27.39 10.74
N ALA A 382 13.17 -28.25 11.56
CA ALA A 382 11.80 -28.72 11.33
C ALA A 382 10.80 -27.56 11.31
N MET A 383 10.93 -26.59 12.23
CA MET A 383 10.12 -25.38 12.28
C MET A 383 10.29 -24.50 11.04
N LEU A 384 11.52 -24.32 10.56
CA LEU A 384 11.77 -23.64 9.28
C LEU A 384 11.16 -24.39 8.09
N GLY A 385 11.07 -25.72 8.18
CA GLY A 385 10.30 -26.53 7.23
C GLY A 385 8.78 -26.29 7.30
N VAL A 386 8.23 -26.05 8.50
CA VAL A 386 6.83 -25.62 8.66
C VAL A 386 6.61 -24.27 8.01
N ILE A 387 7.42 -23.27 8.40
CA ILE A 387 7.31 -21.89 7.92
C ILE A 387 7.45 -21.82 6.40
N GLY A 388 8.50 -22.43 5.85
CA GLY A 388 8.75 -22.45 4.40
C GLY A 388 7.70 -23.21 3.58
N GLY A 389 6.91 -24.10 4.22
CA GLY A 389 5.79 -24.80 3.58
C GLY A 389 4.50 -23.99 3.52
N LEU A 390 4.43 -22.86 4.23
CA LEU A 390 3.27 -21.97 4.16
C LEU A 390 3.33 -21.13 2.88
N ARG A 391 2.19 -20.53 2.53
CA ARG A 391 2.15 -19.46 1.53
C ARG A 391 2.57 -18.14 2.18
N ALA A 392 3.53 -17.45 1.56
CA ALA A 392 3.80 -16.05 1.89
C ALA A 392 2.77 -15.15 1.21
N PHE A 393 2.32 -14.12 1.91
CA PHE A 393 1.63 -13.00 1.28
C PHE A 393 2.60 -12.23 0.39
N GLY A 394 2.06 -11.49 -0.57
CA GLY A 394 2.83 -10.54 -1.36
C GLY A 394 3.48 -9.48 -0.47
N ASP A 395 4.59 -8.92 -0.95
CA ASP A 395 5.35 -7.89 -0.26
C ASP A 395 5.60 -6.72 -1.22
N GLU A 396 5.00 -5.56 -0.94
CA GLU A 396 5.24 -4.34 -1.74
C GLU A 396 6.69 -3.86 -1.62
N SER A 397 7.37 -4.21 -0.52
CA SER A 397 8.73 -3.79 -0.20
C SER A 397 9.82 -4.68 -0.81
N ALA A 398 9.45 -5.81 -1.45
CA ALA A 398 10.39 -6.76 -2.07
C ALA A 398 11.14 -6.21 -3.31
N ARG A 399 11.15 -4.89 -3.51
CA ARG A 399 11.89 -4.24 -4.60
C ARG A 399 13.39 -4.23 -4.27
N SER A 400 14.14 -5.01 -5.05
CA SER A 400 15.61 -5.02 -5.18
C SER A 400 16.43 -5.53 -3.99
N GLY A 401 16.91 -6.78 -4.07
CA GLY A 401 18.10 -7.30 -3.36
C GLY A 401 18.12 -7.22 -1.83
N ASN A 402 17.03 -6.80 -1.19
CA ASN A 402 16.89 -6.67 0.25
C ASN A 402 16.22 -7.91 0.82
N PHE A 403 16.50 -8.16 2.10
CA PHE A 403 15.77 -9.16 2.87
C PHE A 403 14.27 -8.82 2.89
N THR A 404 13.43 -9.79 2.54
CA THR A 404 11.98 -9.65 2.61
C THR A 404 11.48 -10.05 3.99
N ALA A 405 10.54 -9.26 4.52
CA ALA A 405 9.82 -9.61 5.72
C ALA A 405 8.65 -10.53 5.34
N ASP A 406 8.94 -11.82 5.12
CA ASP A 406 7.92 -12.78 4.73
C ASP A 406 6.81 -12.86 5.80
N ARG A 407 5.60 -12.50 5.38
CA ARG A 407 4.39 -12.57 6.19
C ARG A 407 3.53 -13.73 5.76
N ARG A 408 2.97 -14.45 6.72
CA ARG A 408 2.22 -15.68 6.51
C ARG A 408 0.99 -15.68 7.41
N ASP A 409 -0.07 -16.36 6.98
CA ASP A 409 -1.31 -16.43 7.76
C ASP A 409 -1.11 -17.23 9.06
N LEU A 410 -1.48 -16.63 10.20
CA LEU A 410 -1.33 -17.26 11.51
C LEU A 410 -2.13 -18.56 11.63
N GLY A 411 -3.37 -18.59 11.13
CA GLY A 411 -4.20 -19.79 11.13
C GLY A 411 -3.56 -20.97 10.40
N THR A 412 -3.01 -20.73 9.21
CA THR A 412 -2.28 -21.77 8.46
C THR A 412 -1.01 -22.23 9.17
N PHE A 413 -0.29 -21.32 9.85
CA PHE A 413 0.86 -21.69 10.67
C PHE A 413 0.46 -22.60 11.83
N LEU A 414 -0.62 -22.29 12.56
CA LEU A 414 -1.13 -23.13 13.65
C LEU A 414 -1.51 -24.54 13.15
N ASN A 415 -2.12 -24.65 11.96
CA ASN A 415 -2.44 -25.94 11.35
C ASN A 415 -1.17 -26.72 10.97
N GLY A 416 -0.15 -26.01 10.46
CA GLY A 416 1.16 -26.58 10.16
C GLY A 416 1.85 -27.14 11.42
N LEU A 417 1.78 -26.41 12.53
CA LEU A 417 2.31 -26.87 13.82
C LEU A 417 1.65 -28.18 14.28
N GLU A 418 0.31 -28.24 14.30
CA GLU A 418 -0.40 -29.45 14.72
C GLU A 418 -0.06 -30.66 13.87
N SER A 419 -0.03 -30.49 12.53
CA SER A 419 0.35 -31.56 11.61
C SER A 419 1.75 -32.11 11.93
N ARG A 420 2.67 -31.24 12.33
CA ARG A 420 4.09 -31.55 12.52
C ARG A 420 4.40 -32.09 13.92
N PHE A 421 3.55 -31.82 14.90
CA PHE A 421 3.55 -32.58 16.15
C PHE A 421 2.90 -33.95 15.98
N ALA A 422 1.84 -34.05 15.18
CA ALA A 422 1.15 -35.32 14.91
C ALA A 422 2.03 -36.32 14.15
N ASP A 423 2.86 -35.85 13.21
CA ASP A 423 3.83 -36.69 12.49
C ASP A 423 5.17 -36.88 13.24
N GLY A 424 5.34 -36.22 14.40
CA GLY A 424 6.52 -36.30 15.24
C GLY A 424 7.75 -35.52 14.75
N SER A 425 7.66 -34.78 13.64
CA SER A 425 8.78 -34.00 13.09
C SER A 425 9.22 -32.84 13.98
N LEU A 426 8.33 -32.28 14.81
CA LEU A 426 8.66 -31.31 15.86
C LEU A 426 8.88 -31.98 17.25
N GLY A 427 8.93 -33.31 17.29
CA GLY A 427 8.90 -34.11 18.51
C GLY A 427 7.48 -34.41 19.00
N THR A 428 7.36 -35.12 20.12
CA THR A 428 6.06 -35.43 20.73
C THR A 428 5.41 -34.17 21.28
N ALA A 429 4.18 -33.88 20.85
CA ALA A 429 3.38 -32.79 21.42
C ALA A 429 3.18 -33.02 22.93
N THR A 430 3.56 -32.03 23.73
CA THR A 430 3.20 -32.02 25.15
C THR A 430 1.76 -31.49 25.33
N PRO A 431 1.11 -31.77 26.48
CA PRO A 431 -0.19 -31.17 26.79
C PRO A 431 -0.17 -29.64 26.72
N GLU A 432 0.93 -29.01 27.14
CA GLU A 432 1.10 -27.56 27.15
C GLU A 432 1.14 -26.98 25.72
N ILE A 433 1.90 -27.60 24.80
CA ILE A 433 1.94 -27.19 23.38
C ILE A 433 0.55 -27.32 22.75
N THR A 434 -0.10 -28.46 22.96
CA THR A 434 -1.41 -28.76 22.37
C THR A 434 -2.45 -27.74 22.84
N GLU A 435 -2.44 -27.43 24.13
CA GLU A 435 -3.34 -26.44 24.72
C GLU A 435 -3.03 -25.02 24.26
N ALA A 436 -1.75 -24.64 24.14
CA ALA A 436 -1.35 -23.32 23.64
C ALA A 436 -1.80 -23.09 22.19
N ILE A 437 -1.64 -24.09 21.31
CA ILE A 437 -2.12 -24.02 19.92
C ILE A 437 -3.65 -23.92 19.89
N ARG A 438 -4.35 -24.79 20.64
CA ARG A 438 -5.81 -24.82 20.71
C ARG A 438 -6.37 -23.48 21.17
N ARG A 439 -5.84 -22.91 22.25
CA ARG A 439 -6.27 -21.64 22.82
C ARG A 439 -5.97 -20.47 21.88
N THR A 440 -4.79 -20.42 21.28
CA THR A 440 -4.44 -19.38 20.31
C THR A 440 -5.40 -19.38 19.12
N ARG A 441 -5.76 -20.57 18.61
CA ARG A 441 -6.75 -20.68 17.53
C ARG A 441 -8.15 -20.21 17.97
N GLU A 442 -8.56 -20.57 19.18
CA GLU A 442 -9.85 -20.13 19.72
C GLU A 442 -9.93 -18.62 19.83
N GLU A 443 -8.92 -17.98 20.42
CA GLU A 443 -8.90 -16.53 20.57
C GLU A 443 -8.69 -15.80 19.24
N LEU A 444 -7.94 -16.39 18.30
CA LEU A 444 -7.83 -15.84 16.93
C LEU A 444 -9.19 -15.78 16.25
N ARG A 445 -10.05 -16.81 16.39
CA ARG A 445 -11.42 -16.79 15.85
C ARG A 445 -12.34 -15.81 16.57
N ASN A 446 -12.10 -15.54 17.86
CA ASN A 446 -12.85 -14.52 18.58
C ASN A 446 -12.43 -13.11 18.16
N PHE A 447 -11.14 -12.93 17.87
CA PHE A 447 -10.54 -11.68 17.44
C PHE A 447 -10.88 -11.33 15.98
N VAL A 448 -10.73 -12.28 15.06
CA VAL A 448 -11.15 -12.15 13.66
C VAL A 448 -12.63 -12.53 13.55
N ARG A 449 -13.51 -11.53 13.61
CA ARG A 449 -14.96 -11.72 13.69
C ARG A 449 -15.58 -12.17 12.38
N ASP A 450 -15.04 -11.71 11.26
CA ASP A 450 -15.46 -12.13 9.93
C ASP A 450 -14.27 -12.06 8.97
N TYR A 451 -14.31 -12.87 7.92
CA TYR A 451 -13.24 -13.01 6.95
C TYR A 451 -13.76 -13.31 5.54
N HIS A 452 -13.14 -12.65 4.57
CA HIS A 452 -13.20 -12.94 3.15
C HIS A 452 -11.83 -13.40 2.69
N GLY A 453 -11.78 -14.50 1.95
CA GLY A 453 -10.58 -15.00 1.29
C GLY A 453 -10.97 -15.66 -0.01
N GLU A 454 -10.33 -15.26 -1.10
CA GLU A 454 -10.62 -15.81 -2.42
C GLU A 454 -10.33 -17.33 -2.47
N PRO A 455 -11.16 -18.13 -3.14
CA PRO A 455 -10.95 -19.58 -3.20
C PRO A 455 -9.78 -19.97 -4.10
N TYR A 456 -9.45 -19.14 -5.11
CA TYR A 456 -8.26 -19.37 -5.90
C TYR A 456 -7.03 -19.20 -5.00
N GLN A 457 -6.00 -20.00 -5.25
CA GLN A 457 -4.74 -19.91 -4.51
C GLN A 457 -4.81 -20.22 -3.00
N GLY A 458 -5.98 -20.62 -2.48
CA GLY A 458 -6.17 -21.14 -1.13
C GLY A 458 -6.39 -20.08 -0.04
N TYR A 459 -6.67 -18.82 -0.39
CA TYR A 459 -6.91 -17.77 0.60
C TYR A 459 -8.13 -18.03 1.49
N ASN A 460 -9.13 -18.76 0.98
CA ASN A 460 -10.29 -19.20 1.76
C ASN A 460 -9.97 -20.19 2.90
N GLN A 461 -8.73 -20.70 3.00
CA GLN A 461 -8.28 -21.58 4.09
C GLN A 461 -7.54 -20.81 5.21
N MET A 462 -7.31 -19.52 5.02
CA MET A 462 -6.58 -18.66 5.93
C MET A 462 -7.49 -18.10 7.04
N SER A 463 -6.86 -17.59 8.09
CA SER A 463 -7.53 -16.86 9.18
C SER A 463 -7.71 -15.37 8.91
N GLY A 464 -6.92 -14.79 8.00
CA GLY A 464 -6.98 -13.36 7.66
C GLY A 464 -6.09 -12.45 8.53
N LEU A 465 -5.27 -13.02 9.40
CA LEU A 465 -4.25 -12.29 10.16
C LEU A 465 -2.85 -12.73 9.73
N SER A 466 -2.07 -11.81 9.16
CA SER A 466 -0.67 -12.06 8.85
C SER A 466 0.23 -11.89 10.07
N VAL A 467 1.27 -12.72 10.11
CA VAL A 467 2.39 -12.59 11.05
C VAL A 467 3.71 -12.70 10.28
N PHE A 468 4.72 -11.94 10.71
CA PHE A 468 6.09 -12.18 10.28
C PHE A 468 6.59 -13.54 10.82
N LEU A 469 7.09 -14.39 9.92
CA LEU A 469 7.71 -15.66 10.27
C LEU A 469 9.02 -15.82 9.49
N PRO A 470 10.19 -15.86 10.17
CA PRO A 470 11.47 -15.86 9.48
C PRO A 470 11.70 -17.15 8.69
N THR A 471 12.12 -17.00 7.44
CA THR A 471 12.43 -18.10 6.54
C THR A 471 13.92 -18.46 6.55
N ARG A 472 14.29 -19.56 5.88
CA ARG A 472 15.70 -19.92 5.70
C ARG A 472 16.45 -18.85 4.92
N GLU A 473 15.78 -18.28 3.94
CA GLU A 473 16.29 -17.23 3.07
C GLU A 473 16.65 -15.97 3.87
N LEU A 474 15.86 -15.60 4.87
CA LEU A 474 16.16 -14.48 5.76
C LEU A 474 17.32 -14.79 6.72
N LEU A 475 17.40 -16.02 7.20
CA LEU A 475 18.39 -16.44 8.19
C LEU A 475 19.77 -16.73 7.57
N ASN A 476 19.81 -17.25 6.34
CA ASN A 476 21.03 -17.59 5.65
C ASN A 476 21.58 -16.39 4.86
N VAL A 477 22.24 -15.50 5.60
CA VAL A 477 22.88 -14.29 5.06
C VAL A 477 23.91 -14.62 3.97
N ASP A 478 24.65 -15.71 4.11
CA ASP A 478 25.64 -16.10 3.11
C ASP A 478 24.97 -16.49 1.79
N ASP A 479 23.88 -17.26 1.83
CA ASP A 479 23.12 -17.61 0.62
C ASP A 479 22.51 -16.37 -0.04
N GLN A 480 22.03 -15.41 0.74
CA GLN A 480 21.55 -14.13 0.20
C GLN A 480 22.65 -13.33 -0.48
N ILE A 481 23.85 -13.26 0.12
CA ILE A 481 24.99 -12.60 -0.49
C ILE A 481 25.38 -13.30 -1.78
N ARG A 482 25.38 -14.64 -1.81
CA ARG A 482 25.66 -15.41 -3.02
C ARG A 482 24.60 -15.16 -4.09
N ALA A 483 23.32 -15.25 -3.76
CA ALA A 483 22.19 -15.07 -4.66
C ALA A 483 22.12 -13.65 -5.26
N ASN A 484 22.48 -12.63 -4.48
CA ASN A 484 22.48 -11.23 -4.91
C ASN A 484 23.88 -10.71 -5.30
N SER A 485 24.87 -11.60 -5.42
CA SER A 485 26.23 -11.20 -5.76
C SER A 485 26.34 -10.70 -7.20
N PRO A 486 27.29 -9.79 -7.51
CA PRO A 486 27.55 -9.37 -8.89
C PRO A 486 27.85 -10.53 -9.85
N SER A 487 28.45 -11.62 -9.36
CA SER A 487 28.71 -12.84 -10.14
C SER A 487 27.42 -13.59 -10.45
N GLN A 488 26.51 -13.75 -9.49
CA GLN A 488 25.22 -14.39 -9.73
C GLN A 488 24.35 -13.54 -10.68
N MET A 489 24.32 -12.22 -10.52
CA MET A 489 23.63 -11.31 -11.45
C MET A 489 24.17 -11.45 -12.90
N MET A 490 25.48 -11.67 -13.04
CA MET A 490 26.10 -11.93 -14.34
C MET A 490 25.65 -13.29 -14.89
N LEU A 491 25.70 -14.37 -14.10
CA LEU A 491 25.23 -15.70 -14.53
C LEU A 491 23.76 -15.67 -14.98
N ASP A 492 22.90 -15.04 -14.19
CA ASP A 492 21.49 -14.89 -14.53
C ASP A 492 21.30 -14.18 -15.88
N SER A 493 22.09 -13.14 -16.16
CA SER A 493 22.06 -12.39 -17.42
C SER A 493 22.55 -13.20 -18.62
N LEU A 494 23.34 -14.25 -18.36
CA LEU A 494 23.86 -15.17 -19.36
C LEU A 494 22.93 -16.37 -19.63
N THR A 495 21.84 -16.55 -18.90
CA THR A 495 20.86 -17.62 -19.15
C THR A 495 19.91 -17.26 -20.31
N SER A 496 19.54 -18.25 -21.12
CA SER A 496 18.71 -18.09 -22.33
C SER A 496 17.25 -17.75 -22.03
N ASP A 497 16.77 -18.04 -20.81
CA ASP A 497 15.34 -18.22 -20.54
C ASP A 497 14.61 -16.93 -20.12
N GLY A 498 15.16 -15.74 -20.40
CA GLY A 498 14.37 -14.51 -20.32
C GLY A 498 15.06 -13.19 -19.96
N LYS A 499 16.40 -13.15 -19.84
CA LYS A 499 17.14 -11.87 -19.65
C LYS A 499 17.86 -11.37 -20.90
N GLN A 500 18.34 -12.23 -21.81
CA GLN A 500 18.88 -11.76 -23.09
C GLN A 500 17.84 -10.97 -23.92
N THR A 501 16.56 -11.32 -23.81
CA THR A 501 15.45 -10.60 -24.44
C THR A 501 15.11 -9.26 -23.79
N ARG A 502 15.60 -8.98 -22.57
CA ARG A 502 15.40 -7.69 -21.87
C ARG A 502 16.39 -6.63 -22.31
N PHE A 503 17.50 -7.03 -22.92
CA PHE A 503 18.47 -6.10 -23.46
C PHE A 503 18.15 -5.87 -24.93
N SER A 504 17.93 -4.60 -25.31
CA SER A 504 17.67 -4.21 -26.69
C SER A 504 18.89 -4.38 -27.62
N SER A 505 20.08 -4.65 -27.05
CA SER A 505 21.31 -4.85 -27.81
C SER A 505 22.35 -5.66 -27.03
N ARG A 506 23.32 -6.24 -27.75
CA ARG A 506 24.52 -6.86 -27.17
C ARG A 506 25.36 -5.86 -26.37
N GLU A 507 25.32 -4.59 -26.77
CA GLU A 507 26.01 -3.51 -26.07
C GLU A 507 25.43 -3.29 -24.68
N ASN A 508 24.10 -3.20 -24.57
CA ASN A 508 23.41 -3.03 -23.28
C ASN A 508 23.66 -4.21 -22.34
N LEU A 509 23.66 -5.44 -22.88
CA LEU A 509 24.03 -6.64 -22.13
C LEU A 509 25.49 -6.54 -21.63
N ALA A 510 26.44 -6.22 -22.52
CA ALA A 510 27.85 -6.09 -22.16
C ALA A 510 28.11 -4.96 -21.15
N GLU A 511 27.40 -3.85 -21.25
CA GLU A 511 27.48 -2.73 -20.29
C GLU A 511 26.99 -3.17 -18.90
N SER A 512 25.82 -3.82 -18.82
CA SER A 512 25.31 -4.38 -17.56
C SER A 512 26.33 -5.31 -16.88
N MET A 513 26.97 -6.19 -17.65
CA MET A 513 28.00 -7.10 -17.11
C MET A 513 29.31 -6.38 -16.75
N THR A 514 29.61 -5.25 -17.38
CA THR A 514 30.80 -4.44 -17.04
C THR A 514 30.69 -3.91 -15.61
N TYR A 515 29.51 -3.45 -15.17
CA TYR A 515 29.30 -3.03 -13.78
C TYR A 515 29.56 -4.16 -12.80
N SER A 516 29.06 -5.37 -13.08
CA SER A 516 29.33 -6.55 -12.24
C SER A 516 30.82 -6.91 -12.20
N ALA A 517 31.52 -6.86 -13.34
CA ALA A 517 32.96 -7.14 -13.40
C ALA A 517 33.79 -6.10 -12.62
N ILE A 518 33.39 -4.82 -12.63
CA ILE A 518 34.04 -3.78 -11.82
C ILE A 518 33.87 -4.07 -10.33
N ALA A 519 32.66 -4.46 -9.89
CA ALA A 519 32.41 -4.82 -8.51
C ALA A 519 33.24 -6.05 -8.07
N ILE A 520 33.34 -7.07 -8.92
CA ILE A 520 34.19 -8.26 -8.67
C ILE A 520 35.67 -7.87 -8.62
N GLY A 521 36.10 -6.88 -9.41
CA GLY A 521 37.48 -6.39 -9.45
C GLY A 521 38.03 -5.85 -8.13
N GLN A 522 37.15 -5.57 -7.16
CA GLN A 522 37.56 -5.23 -5.79
C GLN A 522 38.14 -6.42 -5.01
N PHE A 523 37.84 -7.65 -5.46
CA PHE A 523 38.18 -8.90 -4.76
C PHE A 523 39.11 -9.78 -5.57
N ALA A 524 38.98 -9.81 -6.90
CA ALA A 524 39.72 -10.69 -7.81
C ALA A 524 40.28 -9.94 -9.03
N ASP A 525 41.22 -10.57 -9.74
CA ASP A 525 41.61 -10.12 -11.08
C ASP A 525 40.49 -10.47 -12.09
N THR A 526 39.91 -9.44 -12.70
CA THR A 526 38.80 -9.59 -13.65
C THR A 526 39.23 -9.45 -15.11
N ALA A 527 40.53 -9.42 -15.42
CA ALA A 527 41.03 -9.23 -16.78
C ALA A 527 40.41 -10.21 -17.80
N GLN A 528 40.27 -11.49 -17.43
CA GLN A 528 39.67 -12.51 -18.31
C GLN A 528 38.16 -12.30 -18.49
N MET A 529 37.44 -11.87 -17.44
CA MET A 529 36.02 -11.52 -17.53
C MET A 529 35.83 -10.29 -18.43
N THR A 530 36.60 -9.22 -18.23
CA THR A 530 36.56 -8.01 -19.05
C THR A 530 36.86 -8.32 -20.52
N ALA A 531 37.84 -9.18 -20.80
CA ALA A 531 38.13 -9.62 -22.15
C ALA A 531 36.98 -10.43 -22.79
N ALA A 532 36.28 -11.26 -22.01
CA ALA A 532 35.09 -11.97 -22.49
C ALA A 532 33.92 -11.00 -22.74
N ILE A 533 33.66 -10.04 -21.85
CA ILE A 533 32.64 -8.99 -22.03
C ILE A 533 32.92 -8.15 -23.29
N ALA A 534 34.17 -7.78 -23.53
CA ALA A 534 34.55 -7.08 -24.76
C ALA A 534 34.30 -7.91 -26.02
N ARG A 535 34.49 -9.23 -25.96
CA ARG A 535 34.14 -10.15 -27.06
C ARG A 535 32.63 -10.24 -27.29
N ILE A 536 31.82 -10.24 -26.23
CA ILE A 536 30.35 -10.19 -26.31
C ILE A 536 29.92 -8.91 -27.06
N ARG A 537 30.47 -7.75 -26.66
CA ARG A 537 30.18 -6.45 -27.30
C ARG A 537 30.55 -6.43 -28.78
N ASN A 538 31.71 -7.00 -29.14
CA ASN A 538 32.30 -6.93 -30.48
C ASN A 538 32.03 -8.16 -31.35
N ALA A 539 31.18 -9.09 -30.93
CA ALA A 539 30.92 -10.31 -31.68
C ALA A 539 30.29 -9.98 -33.05
N GLY A 540 30.95 -10.39 -34.14
CA GLY A 540 30.49 -10.13 -35.50
C GLY A 540 29.34 -11.03 -35.97
N ASP A 541 29.14 -12.16 -35.31
CA ASP A 541 28.09 -13.13 -35.61
C ASP A 541 27.59 -13.84 -34.33
N GLU A 542 26.54 -14.65 -34.47
CA GLU A 542 25.94 -15.40 -33.35
C GLU A 542 26.85 -16.49 -32.78
N ALA A 543 27.73 -17.09 -33.60
CA ALA A 543 28.64 -18.13 -33.14
C ALA A 543 29.72 -17.54 -32.23
N ALA A 544 30.32 -16.41 -32.63
CA ALA A 544 31.27 -15.65 -31.84
C ALA A 544 30.62 -15.11 -30.55
N PHE A 545 29.37 -14.66 -30.63
CA PHE A 545 28.60 -14.22 -29.46
C PHE A 545 28.40 -15.38 -28.47
N GLY A 546 27.91 -16.53 -28.94
CA GLY A 546 27.73 -17.73 -28.11
C GLY A 546 29.03 -18.19 -27.44
N GLN A 547 30.15 -18.21 -28.17
CA GLN A 547 31.46 -18.52 -27.61
C GLN A 547 31.90 -17.53 -26.52
N ALA A 548 31.64 -16.23 -26.71
CA ALA A 548 31.99 -15.21 -25.73
C ALA A 548 31.13 -15.32 -24.46
N ILE A 549 29.83 -15.65 -24.60
CA ILE A 549 28.91 -15.94 -23.48
C ILE A 549 29.39 -17.16 -22.69
N THR A 550 29.74 -18.26 -23.36
CA THR A 550 30.28 -19.47 -22.71
C THR A 550 31.57 -19.15 -21.97
N ALA A 551 32.51 -18.45 -22.61
CA ALA A 551 33.78 -18.08 -21.98
C ALA A 551 33.56 -17.20 -20.74
N LEU A 552 32.63 -16.23 -20.80
CA LEU A 552 32.33 -15.41 -19.61
C LEU A 552 31.71 -16.25 -18.49
N ARG A 553 30.78 -17.16 -18.81
CA ARG A 553 30.16 -18.06 -17.84
C ARG A 553 31.21 -18.89 -17.10
N GLU A 554 32.12 -19.53 -17.82
CA GLU A 554 33.21 -20.33 -17.24
C GLU A 554 34.08 -19.51 -16.28
N GLN A 555 34.38 -18.25 -16.63
CA GLN A 555 35.14 -17.35 -15.76
C GLN A 555 34.38 -16.99 -14.48
N VAL A 556 33.08 -16.73 -14.59
CA VAL A 556 32.24 -16.41 -13.43
C VAL A 556 32.08 -17.62 -12.50
N GLU A 557 31.86 -18.81 -13.05
CA GLU A 557 31.79 -20.07 -12.30
C GLU A 557 33.14 -20.37 -11.61
N THR A 558 34.27 -20.14 -12.30
CA THR A 558 35.61 -20.29 -11.72
C THR A 558 35.80 -19.33 -10.54
N PHE A 559 35.36 -18.08 -10.67
CA PHE A 559 35.40 -17.12 -9.57
C PHE A 559 34.52 -17.57 -8.39
N GLN A 560 33.28 -18.01 -8.63
CA GLN A 560 32.36 -18.49 -7.59
C GLN A 560 32.90 -19.71 -6.83
N ALA A 561 33.67 -20.58 -7.48
CA ALA A 561 34.32 -21.72 -6.85
C ALA A 561 35.61 -21.34 -6.07
N GLY A 562 36.16 -20.14 -6.30
CA GLY A 562 37.45 -19.71 -5.79
C GLY A 562 37.42 -19.02 -4.41
N PRO A 563 38.60 -18.81 -3.79
CA PRO A 563 38.72 -18.12 -2.50
C PRO A 563 38.31 -16.64 -2.57
N ASP A 564 38.42 -16.00 -3.74
CA ASP A 564 38.08 -14.58 -3.90
C ASP A 564 36.57 -14.33 -3.77
N PHE A 565 35.75 -15.28 -4.19
CA PHE A 565 34.31 -15.21 -3.94
C PHE A 565 33.99 -15.38 -2.46
N GLN A 566 34.75 -16.20 -1.72
CA GLN A 566 34.57 -16.28 -0.26
C GLN A 566 34.93 -14.96 0.42
N ARG A 567 35.97 -14.26 -0.06
CA ARG A 567 36.31 -12.90 0.41
C ARG A 567 35.18 -11.90 0.12
N LEU A 568 34.54 -11.99 -1.04
CA LEU A 568 33.34 -11.19 -1.36
C LEU A 568 32.19 -11.49 -0.39
N VAL A 569 31.91 -12.77 -0.13
CA VAL A 569 30.86 -13.18 0.82
C VAL A 569 31.15 -12.66 2.22
N GLU A 570 32.39 -12.82 2.69
CA GLU A 570 32.82 -12.34 4.00
C GLU A 570 32.72 -10.81 4.13
N ALA A 571 33.14 -10.07 3.10
CA ALA A 571 33.04 -8.61 3.07
C ALA A 571 31.57 -8.12 3.13
N GLY A 572 30.65 -8.82 2.46
CA GLY A 572 29.22 -8.50 2.46
C GLY A 572 28.50 -8.90 3.75
N ARG A 573 29.08 -9.78 4.59
CA ARG A 573 28.39 -10.40 5.72
C ARG A 573 27.96 -9.39 6.79
N ALA A 574 28.84 -8.48 7.21
CA ALA A 574 28.52 -7.52 8.27
C ALA A 574 27.37 -6.57 7.86
N GLU A 575 27.37 -6.10 6.62
CA GLU A 575 26.31 -5.25 6.09
C GLU A 575 24.98 -6.00 5.99
N ASN A 576 24.99 -7.22 5.46
CA ASN A 576 23.77 -8.01 5.31
C ASN A 576 23.20 -8.45 6.68
N LEU A 577 24.05 -8.79 7.65
CA LEU A 577 23.59 -8.99 9.03
C LEU A 577 22.90 -7.74 9.59
N THR A 578 23.44 -6.55 9.33
CA THR A 578 22.82 -5.27 9.74
C THR A 578 21.47 -5.06 9.07
N ARG A 579 21.36 -5.36 7.76
CA ARG A 579 20.09 -5.26 7.02
C ARG A 579 19.05 -6.26 7.53
N ARG A 580 19.43 -7.51 7.75
CA ARG A 580 18.57 -8.55 8.35
C ARG A 580 18.09 -8.14 9.73
N ASP A 581 19.00 -7.66 10.59
CA ASP A 581 18.65 -7.25 11.95
C ASP A 581 17.69 -6.05 11.94
N ARG A 582 17.81 -5.13 10.98
CA ARG A 582 16.84 -4.05 10.78
C ARG A 582 15.45 -4.59 10.44
N VAL A 583 15.33 -5.51 9.49
CA VAL A 583 14.05 -6.14 9.13
C VAL A 583 13.40 -6.73 10.38
N TYR A 584 14.17 -7.48 11.16
CA TYR A 584 13.67 -8.01 12.42
C TYR A 584 13.22 -6.92 13.40
N ASP A 585 14.03 -5.88 13.61
CA ASP A 585 13.71 -4.83 14.58
C ASP A 585 12.43 -4.07 14.19
N GLU A 586 12.18 -3.89 12.89
CA GLU A 586 10.93 -3.37 12.33
C GLU A 586 9.75 -4.34 12.59
N GLN A 587 9.93 -5.64 12.33
CA GLN A 587 8.87 -6.64 12.48
C GLN A 587 8.54 -7.02 13.93
N LEU A 588 9.43 -6.74 14.87
CA LEU A 588 9.29 -7.12 16.28
C LEU A 588 8.86 -5.97 17.19
N HIS A 589 8.70 -4.75 16.66
CA HIS A 589 8.41 -3.59 17.48
C HIS A 589 7.04 -3.69 18.19
N HIS A 590 6.00 -4.13 17.48
CA HIS A 590 4.62 -4.18 17.97
C HIS A 590 4.08 -5.62 18.04
N VAL A 591 4.72 -6.48 18.82
CA VAL A 591 4.24 -7.86 19.03
C VAL A 591 4.35 -8.28 20.50
N PRO A 592 3.55 -9.29 20.95
CA PRO A 592 3.62 -9.78 22.32
C PRO A 592 5.03 -10.24 22.74
N PRO A 593 5.48 -10.01 24.00
CA PRO A 593 6.88 -10.19 24.40
C PRO A 593 7.47 -11.60 24.22
N GLN A 594 6.73 -12.66 24.54
CA GLN A 594 7.15 -14.05 24.37
C GLN A 594 7.05 -14.48 22.90
N TRP A 595 6.09 -13.93 22.15
CA TRP A 595 6.07 -14.10 20.69
C TRP A 595 7.30 -13.48 20.04
N ARG A 596 7.70 -12.27 20.48
CA ARG A 596 8.99 -11.66 20.13
C ARG A 596 10.15 -12.59 20.48
N GLY A 597 10.16 -13.16 21.68
CA GLY A 597 11.18 -14.12 22.12
C GLY A 597 11.30 -15.35 21.20
N PHE A 598 10.17 -15.88 20.73
CA PHE A 598 10.14 -16.97 19.76
C PHE A 598 10.78 -16.57 18.43
N LEU A 599 10.41 -15.41 17.89
CA LEU A 599 10.95 -14.92 16.62
C LEU A 599 12.45 -14.60 16.74
N ASP A 600 12.88 -13.98 17.84
CA ASP A 600 14.28 -13.67 18.12
C ASP A 600 15.16 -14.92 18.30
N ALA A 601 14.59 -16.02 18.80
CA ALA A 601 15.34 -17.27 18.97
C ALA A 601 15.81 -17.88 17.63
N PHE A 602 15.20 -17.51 16.50
CA PHE A 602 15.71 -17.87 15.17
C PHE A 602 16.98 -17.12 14.78
N ARG A 603 17.20 -15.89 15.29
CA ARG A 603 18.39 -15.09 14.93
C ARG A 603 19.70 -15.78 15.33
N GLY A 604 19.65 -16.74 16.26
CA GLY A 604 20.79 -17.55 16.67
C GLY A 604 21.93 -16.75 17.32
N ARG A 605 21.58 -15.65 18.01
CA ARG A 605 22.53 -14.85 18.79
C ARG A 605 23.12 -15.62 19.97
#